data_AF-A0A529XHP3-F1
#
_entry.id   AF-A0A529XHP3-F1
#
_cell.length_a   1.000
_cell.length_b   1.000
_cell.length_c   1.000
_cell.angle_alpha   90.00
_cell.angle_beta   90.00
_cell.angle_gamma   90.00
#
_symmetry.space_group_name_H-M   'P 1'
#
loop_
_entity.id
_entity.type
_entity.pdbx_description
1 polymer ?
#
loop_
_entity_poly.entity_id
_entity_poly.type
_entity_poly.pdbx_seq_one_letter_code
_entity_poly.pdbx_strand_id
1 'polypeptide(L)'
;IVCNADEGDSATFADRMIMEGDPFVLIEGMAIAGIATGATKGFVYIRSEYPHAVATMNKAVAIARKAGVLGLNVLGSPNAFDMEIRVGAGAYVCGEETSLLNSLEGKRGVVRAKPPVPAIQGLFGKPTVINNVISLASVPVIMDKGAAFYKDFGMGRSRGTIPIQIAGNVKHGGLFET
;
A
#
# COMPACT_ATOMS: atom_id res chain seq x y z
N ILE A 1 1.17 -5.74 -8.14
CA ILE A 1 1.04 -5.36 -6.71
C ILE A 1 -0.14 -4.41 -6.55
N VAL A 2 -1.00 -4.63 -5.57
CA VAL A 2 -2.08 -3.71 -5.21
C VAL A 2 -1.86 -3.25 -3.77
N CYS A 3 -1.78 -1.95 -3.58
CA CYS A 3 -1.77 -1.32 -2.27
C CYS A 3 -3.20 -0.87 -1.94
N ASN A 4 -3.72 -1.40 -0.84
CA ASN A 4 -5.01 -1.00 -0.27
C ASN A 4 -4.79 0.23 0.62
N ALA A 5 -5.22 1.40 0.15
CA ALA A 5 -5.15 2.68 0.83
C ALA A 5 -6.55 3.31 0.99
N ASP A 6 -7.57 2.46 1.16
CA ASP A 6 -8.95 2.92 1.39
C ASP A 6 -9.15 3.44 2.83
N GLU A 7 -8.38 2.95 3.82
CA GLU A 7 -8.38 3.36 5.25
C GLU A 7 -9.76 3.84 5.73
N GLY A 8 -10.80 3.04 5.48
CA GLY A 8 -12.20 3.42 5.62
C GLY A 8 -12.69 3.50 7.06
N ASP A 9 -11.95 2.88 7.98
CA ASP A 9 -12.27 2.82 9.41
C ASP A 9 -12.26 4.21 10.04
N SER A 10 -13.14 4.40 11.02
CA SER A 10 -13.12 5.63 11.82
C SER A 10 -11.88 5.66 12.70
N ALA A 11 -11.33 6.85 12.92
CA ALA A 11 -10.14 7.08 13.74
C ALA A 11 -8.81 6.51 13.19
N THR A 12 -8.81 5.92 11.99
CA THR A 12 -7.57 5.52 11.32
C THR A 12 -7.05 6.63 10.42
N PHE A 13 -5.73 6.83 10.43
CA PHE A 13 -5.04 7.87 9.65
C PHE A 13 -3.55 7.59 9.43
N ALA A 14 -3.06 6.38 9.76
CA ALA A 14 -1.65 6.04 9.56
C ALA A 14 -1.32 5.89 8.07
N ASP A 15 -2.21 5.28 7.29
CA ASP A 15 -2.03 5.14 5.84
C ASP A 15 -1.99 6.53 5.19
N ARG A 16 -2.94 7.41 5.57
CA ARG A 16 -2.95 8.81 5.14
C ARG A 16 -1.63 9.52 5.45
N MET A 17 -1.13 9.38 6.68
CA MET A 17 0.10 10.05 7.10
C MET A 17 1.31 9.59 6.29
N ILE A 18 1.42 8.30 5.98
CA ILE A 18 2.49 7.80 5.09
C ILE A 18 2.34 8.39 3.69
N MET A 19 1.16 8.32 3.08
CA MET A 19 0.97 8.82 1.71
C MET A 19 1.18 10.33 1.56
N GLU A 20 0.87 11.10 2.60
CA GLU A 20 1.02 12.56 2.60
C GLU A 20 2.41 13.03 3.05
N GLY A 21 3.01 12.34 4.02
CA GLY A 21 4.27 12.75 4.67
C GLY A 21 5.53 12.09 4.10
N ASP A 22 5.45 10.80 3.76
CA ASP A 22 6.57 10.05 3.18
C ASP A 22 6.08 9.11 2.05
N PRO A 23 5.62 9.66 0.92
CA PRO A 23 5.12 8.84 -0.18
C PRO A 23 6.18 7.94 -0.82
N PHE A 24 7.47 8.28 -0.66
CA PHE A 24 8.56 7.53 -1.31
C PHE A 24 8.83 6.19 -0.63
N VAL A 25 8.66 6.07 0.69
CA VAL A 25 8.79 4.76 1.37
C VAL A 25 7.75 3.76 0.86
N LEU A 26 6.53 4.22 0.56
CA LEU A 26 5.50 3.38 -0.04
C LEU A 26 5.86 2.97 -1.48
N ILE A 27 6.37 3.91 -2.28
CA ILE A 27 6.81 3.64 -3.67
C ILE A 27 7.94 2.60 -3.66
N GLU A 28 8.93 2.77 -2.80
CA GLU A 28 10.05 1.85 -2.64
C GLU A 28 9.58 0.46 -2.21
N GLY A 29 8.72 0.39 -1.18
CA GLY A 29 8.16 -0.87 -0.69
C GLY A 29 7.38 -1.63 -1.76
N MET A 30 6.60 -0.91 -2.57
CA MET A 30 5.89 -1.51 -3.71
C MET A 30 6.82 -1.98 -4.81
N ALA A 31 7.91 -1.26 -5.10
CA ALA A 31 8.91 -1.68 -6.08
C ALA A 31 9.64 -2.95 -5.61
N ILE A 32 10.06 -3.01 -4.35
CA ILE A 32 10.67 -4.21 -3.76
C ILE A 32 9.70 -5.40 -3.85
N ALA A 33 8.44 -5.22 -3.43
CA ALA A 33 7.43 -6.28 -3.52
C ALA A 33 7.17 -6.72 -4.98
N GLY A 34 7.16 -5.77 -5.92
CA GLY A 34 7.06 -6.03 -7.34
C GLY A 34 8.17 -6.94 -7.84
N ILE A 35 9.42 -6.57 -7.58
CA ILE A 35 10.61 -7.34 -7.94
C ILE A 35 10.58 -8.73 -7.30
N ALA A 36 10.30 -8.82 -5.99
CA ALA A 36 10.29 -10.07 -5.25
C ALA A 36 9.27 -11.09 -5.78
N THR A 37 8.17 -10.61 -6.38
CA THR A 37 7.08 -11.45 -6.90
C THR A 37 7.04 -11.53 -8.43
N GLY A 38 7.96 -10.87 -9.12
CA GLY A 38 7.97 -10.77 -10.59
C GLY A 38 6.83 -9.93 -11.19
N ALA A 39 6.17 -9.10 -10.37
CA ALA A 39 5.15 -8.18 -10.86
C ALA A 39 5.81 -6.91 -11.44
N THR A 40 5.34 -6.45 -12.60
CA THR A 40 5.85 -5.24 -13.27
C THR A 40 4.93 -4.03 -13.14
N LYS A 41 3.76 -4.20 -12.52
CA LYS A 41 2.74 -3.14 -12.35
C LYS A 41 2.19 -3.08 -10.92
N GLY A 42 2.10 -1.86 -10.41
CA GLY A 42 1.53 -1.49 -9.12
C GLY A 42 0.26 -0.63 -9.26
N PHE A 43 -0.69 -0.80 -8.35
CA PHE A 43 -1.84 0.11 -8.20
C PHE A 43 -1.95 0.51 -6.74
N VAL A 44 -2.09 1.81 -6.45
CA VAL A 44 -2.47 2.30 -5.12
C VAL A 44 -3.93 2.73 -5.20
N TYR A 45 -4.80 2.02 -4.48
CA TYR A 45 -6.22 2.35 -4.40
C TYR A 45 -6.45 3.28 -3.21
N ILE A 46 -6.57 4.58 -3.47
CA ILE A 46 -6.75 5.60 -2.43
C ILE A 46 -8.22 6.01 -2.38
N ARG A 47 -8.80 6.06 -1.18
CA ARG A 47 -10.16 6.57 -0.97
C ARG A 47 -10.36 7.98 -1.52
N SER A 48 -11.57 8.31 -1.95
CA SER A 48 -11.91 9.65 -2.46
C SER A 48 -11.78 10.75 -1.42
N GLU A 49 -11.89 10.41 -0.13
CA GLU A 49 -11.83 11.38 0.97
C GLU A 49 -10.41 11.86 1.29
N TYR A 50 -9.36 11.32 0.63
CA TYR A 50 -7.97 11.75 0.82
C TYR A 50 -7.41 12.47 -0.43
N PRO A 51 -7.95 13.65 -0.81
CA PRO A 51 -7.49 14.37 -2.00
C PRO A 51 -6.03 14.84 -1.88
N HIS A 52 -5.56 15.13 -0.66
CA HIS A 52 -4.16 15.50 -0.41
C HIS A 52 -3.21 14.32 -0.64
N ALA A 53 -3.50 13.14 -0.08
CA ALA A 53 -2.76 11.92 -0.36
C ALA A 53 -2.72 11.60 -1.87
N VAL A 54 -3.84 11.72 -2.58
CA VAL A 54 -3.90 11.52 -4.04
C VAL A 54 -2.96 12.50 -4.76
N ALA A 55 -3.03 13.79 -4.44
CA ALA A 55 -2.19 14.80 -5.08
C ALA A 55 -0.70 14.59 -4.79
N THR A 56 -0.35 14.27 -3.54
CA THR A 56 1.03 14.00 -3.12
C THR A 56 1.59 12.75 -3.77
N MET A 57 0.84 11.63 -3.75
CA MET A 57 1.26 10.38 -4.37
C MET A 57 1.45 10.50 -5.88
N ASN A 58 0.56 11.20 -6.59
CA ASN A 58 0.74 11.42 -8.03
C ASN A 58 2.02 12.20 -8.34
N LYS A 59 2.33 13.24 -7.54
CA LYS A 59 3.59 13.99 -7.67
C LYS A 59 4.80 13.11 -7.37
N ALA A 60 4.75 12.33 -6.28
CA ALA A 60 5.82 11.44 -5.88
C ALA A 60 6.10 10.35 -6.93
N VAL A 61 5.06 9.74 -7.51
CA VAL A 61 5.20 8.77 -8.61
C VAL A 61 5.86 9.41 -9.83
N ALA A 62 5.49 10.64 -10.19
CA ALA A 62 6.13 11.35 -11.30
C ALA A 62 7.62 11.63 -11.03
N ILE A 63 7.97 12.04 -9.80
CA ILE A 63 9.35 12.27 -9.37
C ILE A 63 10.13 10.96 -9.39
N ALA A 64 9.60 9.89 -8.82
CA ALA A 64 10.22 8.57 -8.75
C ALA A 64 10.47 7.99 -10.16
N ARG A 65 9.52 8.15 -11.08
CA ARG A 65 9.69 7.75 -12.48
C ARG A 65 10.80 8.56 -13.16
N LYS A 66 10.86 9.88 -12.94
CA LYS A 66 11.94 10.73 -13.47
C LYS A 66 13.32 10.38 -12.89
N ALA A 67 13.37 9.97 -11.64
CA ALA A 67 14.59 9.52 -10.95
C ALA A 67 15.00 8.08 -11.34
N GLY A 68 14.22 7.38 -12.16
CA GLY A 68 14.49 5.99 -12.54
C GLY A 68 14.17 4.96 -11.47
N VAL A 69 13.53 5.34 -10.35
CA VAL A 69 13.05 4.41 -9.32
C VAL A 69 11.86 3.59 -9.83
N LEU A 70 11.09 4.15 -10.76
CA LEU A 70 9.99 3.47 -11.46
C LEU A 70 10.25 3.48 -12.96
N GLY A 71 9.77 2.44 -13.65
CA GLY A 71 9.85 2.29 -15.10
C GLY A 71 10.39 0.93 -15.53
N LEU A 72 11.03 0.90 -16.70
CA LEU A 72 11.53 -0.34 -17.31
C LEU A 72 12.80 -0.89 -16.67
N ASN A 73 13.63 -0.02 -16.08
CA ASN A 73 14.90 -0.39 -15.45
C ASN A 73 15.01 0.32 -14.11
N VAL A 74 14.43 -0.27 -13.06
CA VAL A 74 14.41 0.29 -11.70
C VAL A 74 15.86 0.48 -11.24
N LEU A 75 16.26 1.75 -11.03
CA LEU A 75 17.61 2.18 -10.64
C LEU A 75 18.73 1.59 -11.52
N GLY A 76 18.46 1.39 -12.82
CA GLY A 76 19.41 0.79 -13.76
C GLY A 76 19.57 -0.73 -13.62
N SER A 77 18.78 -1.37 -12.76
CA SER A 77 18.69 -2.83 -12.67
C SER A 77 17.91 -3.43 -13.87
N PRO A 78 18.00 -4.74 -14.14
CA PRO A 78 17.22 -5.39 -15.20
C PRO A 78 15.72 -5.54 -14.86
N ASN A 79 15.29 -5.09 -13.68
CA ASN A 79 13.92 -5.25 -13.23
C ASN A 79 13.04 -4.07 -13.68
N ALA A 80 11.84 -4.38 -14.13
CA ALA A 80 10.82 -3.39 -14.46
C ALA A 80 9.74 -3.34 -13.38
N PHE A 81 9.39 -2.14 -12.93
CA PHE A 81 8.22 -1.90 -12.09
C PHE A 81 7.72 -0.47 -12.26
N ASP A 82 6.43 -0.32 -12.56
CA ASP A 82 5.77 0.99 -12.60
C ASP A 82 4.45 0.93 -11.83
N MET A 83 3.94 2.08 -11.40
CA MET A 83 2.71 2.16 -10.62
C MET A 83 1.84 3.37 -10.98
N GLU A 84 0.56 3.28 -10.65
CA GLU A 84 -0.40 4.35 -10.80
C GLU A 84 -1.36 4.45 -9.61
N ILE A 85 -1.89 5.65 -9.42
CA ILE A 85 -2.85 5.96 -8.37
C ILE A 85 -4.25 5.81 -8.93
N ARG A 86 -5.12 5.09 -8.22
CA ARG A 86 -6.54 4.95 -8.52
C ARG A 86 -7.34 5.49 -7.35
N VAL A 87 -8.29 6.36 -7.66
CA VAL A 87 -9.15 7.00 -6.66
C VAL A 87 -10.45 6.20 -6.56
N GLY A 88 -10.82 5.83 -5.34
CA GLY A 88 -12.11 5.23 -5.03
C GLY A 88 -13.28 6.21 -5.18
N ALA A 89 -14.48 5.76 -4.81
CA ALA A 89 -15.71 6.55 -4.94
C ALA A 89 -16.56 6.50 -3.66
N GLY A 90 -15.91 6.58 -2.49
CA GLY A 90 -16.55 6.74 -1.18
C GLY A 90 -17.25 5.49 -0.63
N ALA A 91 -16.83 4.30 -1.06
CA ALA A 91 -17.43 3.05 -0.64
C ALA A 91 -16.53 2.28 0.33
N TYR A 92 -16.87 2.29 1.63
CA TYR A 92 -16.16 1.52 2.68
C TYR A 92 -15.99 0.04 2.32
N VAL A 93 -16.97 -0.56 1.63
CA VAL A 93 -16.90 -1.96 1.20
C VAL A 93 -15.71 -2.20 0.26
N CYS A 94 -15.25 -1.20 -0.49
CA CYS A 94 -14.07 -1.31 -1.35
C CYS A 94 -12.75 -1.41 -0.58
N GLY A 95 -12.75 -1.27 0.75
CA GLY A 95 -11.61 -1.61 1.59
C GLY A 95 -11.39 -3.12 1.76
N GLU A 96 -12.38 -3.96 1.43
CA GLU A 96 -12.17 -5.42 1.39
C GLU A 96 -11.36 -5.82 0.14
N GLU A 97 -10.45 -6.78 0.28
CA GLU A 97 -9.47 -7.12 -0.76
C GLU A 97 -10.10 -7.43 -2.13
N THR A 98 -11.20 -8.17 -2.18
CA THR A 98 -11.79 -8.63 -3.44
C THR A 98 -12.76 -7.63 -4.06
N SER A 99 -13.49 -6.86 -3.25
CA SER A 99 -14.31 -5.75 -3.72
C SER A 99 -13.43 -4.62 -4.28
N LEU A 100 -12.26 -4.37 -3.68
CA LEU A 100 -11.24 -3.46 -4.18
C LEU A 100 -10.83 -3.81 -5.60
N LEU A 101 -10.57 -5.10 -5.87
CA LEU A 101 -10.24 -5.57 -7.22
C LEU A 101 -11.36 -5.29 -8.23
N ASN A 102 -12.62 -5.48 -7.84
CA ASN A 102 -13.74 -5.14 -8.71
C ASN A 102 -13.81 -3.64 -8.99
N SER A 103 -13.58 -2.80 -7.97
CA SER A 103 -13.54 -1.34 -8.16
C SER A 103 -12.40 -0.92 -9.09
N LEU A 104 -11.21 -1.50 -8.94
CA LEU A 104 -10.07 -1.26 -9.84
C LEU A 104 -10.34 -1.69 -11.29
N GLU A 105 -11.17 -2.71 -11.49
CA GLU A 105 -11.64 -3.18 -12.79
C GLU A 105 -12.79 -2.35 -13.38
N GLY A 106 -13.24 -1.29 -12.68
CA GLY A 106 -14.36 -0.45 -13.13
C GLY A 106 -15.74 -1.08 -12.90
N LYS A 107 -15.83 -2.15 -12.10
CA LYS A 107 -17.07 -2.79 -11.69
C LYS A 107 -17.55 -2.22 -10.35
N ARG A 108 -18.79 -2.55 -9.98
CA ARG A 108 -19.29 -2.28 -8.62
C ARG A 108 -18.42 -3.01 -7.60
N GLY A 109 -18.07 -2.34 -6.50
CA GLY A 109 -17.28 -2.88 -5.38
C GLY A 109 -18.05 -3.92 -4.56
N VAL A 110 -18.43 -5.03 -5.18
CA VAL A 110 -19.05 -6.19 -4.53
C VAL A 110 -17.97 -7.21 -4.22
N VAL A 111 -18.03 -7.84 -3.06
CA VAL A 111 -17.10 -8.90 -2.63
C VAL A 111 -17.18 -10.07 -3.61
N ARG A 112 -16.01 -10.61 -4.01
CA ARG A 112 -15.94 -11.85 -4.82
C ARG A 112 -16.00 -13.05 -3.88
N ALA A 113 -16.67 -14.12 -4.30
CA ALA A 113 -16.60 -15.38 -3.59
C ALA A 113 -15.15 -15.91 -3.58
N LYS A 114 -14.69 -16.40 -2.43
CA LYS A 114 -13.44 -17.17 -2.29
C LYS A 114 -13.84 -18.65 -2.24
N PRO A 115 -13.25 -19.57 -3.02
CA PRO A 115 -12.16 -19.42 -4.01
C PRO A 115 -12.59 -18.89 -5.40
N PRO A 116 -11.65 -18.38 -6.25
CA PRO A 116 -10.19 -18.38 -6.08
C PRO A 116 -9.66 -17.22 -5.21
N VAL A 117 -8.49 -17.41 -4.60
CA VAL A 117 -7.82 -16.37 -3.81
C VAL A 117 -7.06 -15.38 -4.73
N PRO A 118 -6.97 -14.08 -4.37
CA PRO A 118 -6.32 -13.06 -5.20
C PRO A 118 -4.87 -13.36 -5.59
N ALA A 119 -4.13 -14.04 -4.71
CA ALA A 119 -2.75 -14.45 -4.95
C ALA A 119 -2.60 -15.39 -6.17
N ILE A 120 -3.68 -16.10 -6.55
CA ILE A 120 -3.72 -16.96 -7.74
C ILE A 120 -4.45 -16.24 -8.88
N GLN A 121 -5.62 -15.68 -8.60
CA GLN A 121 -6.45 -14.95 -9.57
C GLN A 121 -7.08 -13.71 -8.91
N GLY A 122 -6.42 -12.57 -9.08
CA GLY A 122 -6.83 -11.29 -8.52
C GLY A 122 -7.22 -10.28 -9.59
N LEU A 123 -6.46 -9.18 -9.66
CA LEU A 123 -6.72 -8.05 -10.56
C LEU A 123 -6.58 -8.49 -12.03
N PHE A 124 -7.62 -8.25 -12.84
CA PHE A 124 -7.67 -8.66 -14.25
C PHE A 124 -7.38 -10.16 -14.45
N GLY A 125 -7.72 -11.00 -13.46
CA GLY A 125 -7.47 -12.44 -13.49
C GLY A 125 -6.00 -12.84 -13.36
N LYS A 126 -5.10 -11.93 -12.95
CA LYS A 126 -3.67 -12.21 -12.74
C LYS A 126 -3.36 -12.47 -11.26
N PRO A 127 -2.32 -13.28 -10.94
CA PRO A 127 -1.78 -13.38 -9.58
C PRO A 127 -1.51 -11.98 -9.01
N THR A 128 -2.14 -11.66 -7.88
CA THR A 128 -2.09 -10.31 -7.31
C THR A 128 -1.80 -10.35 -5.83
N VAL A 129 -0.67 -9.76 -5.45
CA VAL A 129 -0.37 -9.41 -4.06
C VAL A 129 -1.18 -8.17 -3.69
N ILE A 130 -1.96 -8.27 -2.62
CA ILE A 130 -2.72 -7.16 -2.04
C ILE A 130 -2.21 -6.97 -0.61
N ASN A 131 -1.76 -5.76 -0.29
CA ASN A 131 -1.32 -5.42 1.06
C ASN A 131 -1.75 -3.98 1.42
N ASN A 132 -1.92 -3.73 2.71
CA ASN A 132 -2.14 -2.40 3.26
C ASN A 132 -0.90 -1.49 3.08
N VAL A 133 -1.09 -0.17 3.12
CA VAL A 133 -0.02 0.84 3.02
C VAL A 133 1.10 0.59 4.03
N ILE A 134 0.80 0.45 5.32
CA ILE A 134 1.82 0.24 6.36
C ILE A 134 2.62 -1.04 6.10
N SER A 135 1.95 -2.13 5.71
CA SER A 135 2.65 -3.39 5.39
C SER A 135 3.69 -3.22 4.28
N LEU A 136 3.37 -2.47 3.24
CA LEU A 136 4.30 -2.21 2.13
C LEU A 136 5.37 -1.18 2.53
N ALA A 137 5.00 -0.15 3.29
CA ALA A 137 5.92 0.87 3.80
C ALA A 137 6.93 0.33 4.82
N SER A 138 6.65 -0.81 5.48
CA SER A 138 7.63 -1.49 6.33
C SER A 138 8.65 -2.32 5.55
N VAL A 139 8.39 -2.64 4.27
CA VAL A 139 9.30 -3.48 3.46
C VAL A 139 10.71 -2.87 3.33
N PRO A 140 10.88 -1.56 3.01
CA PRO A 140 12.21 -0.95 2.89
C PRO A 140 13.07 -1.11 4.13
N VAL A 141 12.55 -0.81 5.33
CA VAL A 141 13.32 -0.94 6.58
C VAL A 141 13.68 -2.39 6.89
N ILE A 142 12.81 -3.35 6.56
CA ILE A 142 13.10 -4.78 6.70
C ILE A 142 14.25 -5.19 5.78
N MET A 143 14.29 -4.67 4.56
CA MET A 143 15.36 -4.97 3.60
C MET A 143 16.67 -4.29 3.97
N ASP A 144 16.63 -3.04 4.45
CA ASP A 144 17.81 -2.27 4.84
C ASP A 144 18.46 -2.78 6.13
N LYS A 145 17.65 -3.01 7.18
CA LYS A 145 18.15 -3.45 8.50
C LYS A 145 18.21 -4.97 8.67
N GLY A 146 17.58 -5.71 7.77
CA GLY A 146 17.47 -7.16 7.81
C GLY A 146 16.31 -7.67 8.67
N ALA A 147 15.84 -8.87 8.35
CA ALA A 147 14.66 -9.46 8.98
C ALA A 147 14.81 -9.70 10.49
N ALA A 148 16.03 -9.99 10.97
CA ALA A 148 16.28 -10.19 12.41
C ALA A 148 16.02 -8.92 13.20
N PHE A 149 16.50 -7.77 12.72
CA PHE A 149 16.27 -6.46 13.34
C PHE A 149 14.76 -6.20 13.52
N TYR A 150 13.97 -6.36 12.46
CA TYR A 150 12.52 -6.11 12.54
C TYR A 150 11.80 -7.14 13.42
N LYS A 151 12.26 -8.40 13.41
CA LYS A 151 11.69 -9.49 14.22
C LYS A 151 11.92 -9.33 15.72
N ASP A 152 12.97 -8.62 16.11
CA ASP A 152 13.30 -8.42 17.53
C ASP A 152 12.35 -7.45 18.24
N PHE A 153 11.53 -6.70 17.49
CA PHE A 153 10.41 -5.93 18.03
C PHE A 153 9.15 -6.80 18.24
N GLY A 154 8.31 -6.39 19.19
CA GLY A 154 7.05 -7.05 19.51
C GLY A 154 7.19 -8.30 20.40
N MET A 155 6.19 -9.19 20.36
CA MET A 155 6.14 -10.38 21.22
C MET A 155 5.43 -11.58 20.56
N GLY A 156 5.87 -12.79 20.92
CA GLY A 156 5.24 -14.03 20.44
C GLY A 156 5.30 -14.15 18.90
N ARG A 157 4.12 -14.14 18.26
CA ARG A 157 3.97 -14.13 16.79
C ARG A 157 3.73 -12.74 16.19
N SER A 158 3.48 -11.74 17.03
CA SER A 158 3.29 -10.34 16.61
C SER A 158 4.64 -9.64 16.64
N ARG A 159 5.29 -9.53 15.49
CA ARG A 159 6.66 -9.02 15.34
C ARG A 159 6.69 -7.74 14.53
N GLY A 160 7.70 -6.90 14.76
CA GLY A 160 7.79 -5.58 14.18
C GLY A 160 7.10 -4.52 15.04
N THR A 161 6.91 -3.35 14.44
CA THR A 161 6.24 -2.20 15.05
C THR A 161 4.87 -1.98 14.41
N ILE A 162 4.01 -1.20 15.09
CA ILE A 162 2.73 -0.76 14.54
C ILE A 162 2.50 0.74 14.84
N PRO A 163 2.12 1.56 13.84
CA PRO A 163 1.73 2.95 14.08
C PRO A 163 0.34 3.01 14.70
N ILE A 164 0.28 3.07 16.04
CA ILE A 164 -0.96 3.21 16.79
C ILE A 164 -1.54 4.61 16.57
N GLN A 165 -2.83 4.66 16.26
CA GLN A 165 -3.56 5.89 16.00
C GLN A 165 -4.45 6.21 17.21
N ILE A 166 -4.08 7.26 17.95
CA ILE A 166 -4.81 7.70 19.14
C ILE A 166 -5.76 8.83 18.72
N ALA A 167 -7.06 8.53 18.70
CA ALA A 167 -8.11 9.47 18.31
C ALA A 167 -9.31 9.44 19.27
N GLY A 168 -10.28 10.33 19.05
CA GLY A 168 -11.48 10.47 19.88
C GLY A 168 -11.26 11.40 21.06
N ASN A 169 -11.88 11.09 22.21
CA ASN A 169 -11.83 11.93 23.40
C ASN A 169 -10.55 11.66 24.21
N VAL A 170 -9.44 12.24 23.77
CA VAL A 170 -8.11 12.10 24.39
C VAL A 170 -7.41 13.45 24.50
N LYS A 171 -6.58 13.62 25.55
CA LYS A 171 -5.83 14.86 25.76
C LYS A 171 -4.71 15.05 24.71
N HIS A 172 -4.07 13.96 24.29
CA HIS A 172 -2.96 13.96 23.36
C HIS A 172 -3.20 12.88 22.29
N GLY A 173 -3.92 13.25 21.23
CA GLY A 173 -4.12 12.41 20.05
C GLY A 173 -2.93 12.50 19.08
N GLY A 174 -2.82 11.54 18.17
CA GLY A 174 -1.75 11.48 17.18
C GLY A 174 -1.35 10.06 16.81
N LEU A 175 -0.20 9.94 16.15
CA LEU A 175 0.38 8.67 15.75
C LEU A 175 1.56 8.33 16.68
N PHE A 176 1.57 7.12 17.22
CA PHE A 176 2.63 6.60 18.06
C PHE A 176 3.03 5.21 17.57
N GLU A 177 4.26 5.09 17.08
CA GLU A 177 4.79 3.80 16.63
C GLU A 177 5.59 3.12 17.74
N THR A 178 5.30 1.84 17.97
CA THR A 178 5.94 1.00 18.99
C THR A 178 6.04 -0.44 18.54
#